data_AF-L7SSN7-F1
#
_entry.id   AF-L7SSN7-F1
#
_cell.length_a   1.000
_cell.length_b   1.000
_cell.length_c   1.000
_cell.angle_alpha   90.00
_cell.angle_beta   90.00
_cell.angle_gamma   90.00
#
_symmetry.space_group_name_H-M   'P 1'
#
loop_
_entity.id
_entity.type
_entity.pdbx_description
1 polymer ?
#
loop_
_entity_poly.entity_id
_entity_poly.type
_entity_poly.pdbx_seq_one_letter_code
_entity_poly.pdbx_strand_id
1 'polypeptide(L)' 'MLRFGAELVFVLCEAKNVEVVILNQGQDTSFEEDLAKDVLEIITVFSARLYGSRSRKNQKLLGAVKTALEASPC' A
#
# COMPACT_ATOMS: atom_id res chain seq x y z
N MET A 1 -1.73 5.92 -0.87
CA MET A 1 -0.97 6.93 -1.67
C MET A 1 0.14 7.67 -0.91
N LEU A 2 0.43 7.34 0.35
CA LEU A 2 1.69 7.72 1.02
C LEU A 2 2.43 6.47 1.54
N ARG A 3 2.11 5.29 1.02
CA ARG A 3 2.69 4.03 1.48
C ARG A 3 4.16 3.93 1.08
N PHE A 4 4.44 4.27 -0.18
CA PHE A 4 5.78 4.44 -0.70
C PHE A 4 6.04 5.91 -1.01
N GLY A 5 7.24 6.39 -0.69
CA GLY A 5 7.69 7.73 -1.05
C GLY A 5 7.15 8.88 -0.20
N ALA A 6 6.53 8.60 0.95
CA ALA A 6 6.16 9.65 1.91
C ALA A 6 7.37 10.47 2.38
N GLU A 7 8.52 9.81 2.53
CA GLU A 7 9.79 10.47 2.87
C GLU A 7 10.15 11.57 1.87
N LEU A 8 9.96 11.33 0.56
CA LEU A 8 10.21 12.35 -0.46
C LEU A 8 9.31 13.57 -0.29
N VAL A 9 8.04 13.35 0.10
CA VAL A 9 7.10 14.43 0.40
C VAL A 9 7.55 15.20 1.64
N PHE A 10 8.00 14.51 2.69
CA PHE A 10 8.50 15.17 3.91
C PHE A 10 9.77 15.98 3.64
N VAL A 11 10.73 15.44 2.89
CA VAL A 11 11.94 16.16 2.47
C VAL A 11 11.59 17.40 1.64
N LEU A 12 10.60 17.30 0.75
CA LEU A 12 10.15 18.45 -0.04
C LEU A 12 9.51 19.53 0.85
N CYS A 13 8.69 19.13 1.83
CA CYS A 13 8.09 20.04 2.79
C CYS A 13 9.16 20.74 3.64
N GLU A 14 10.14 20.00 4.15
CA GLU A 14 11.28 20.53 4.89
C GLU A 14 12.06 21.55 4.05
N ALA A 15 12.39 21.22 2.79
CA ALA A 15 13.09 22.13 1.88
C ALA A 15 12.32 23.42 1.56
N LYS A 16 11.02 23.46 1.85
CA LYS A 16 10.14 24.62 1.68
C LYS A 16 9.78 25.30 3.00
N ASN A 17 10.39 24.90 4.11
CA ASN A 17 10.05 25.34 5.47
C ASN A 17 8.56 25.14 5.78
N VAL A 18 7.99 24.02 5.31
CA VAL A 18 6.61 23.62 5.58
C VAL A 18 6.63 22.55 6.67
N GLU A 19 5.96 22.82 7.79
CA GLU A 19 5.78 21.85 8.87
C GLU A 19 4.70 20.83 8.50
N VAL A 20 5.00 19.55 8.73
CA VAL A 20 4.05 18.45 8.54
C VAL A 20 3.60 17.95 9.91
N VAL A 21 2.31 18.11 10.22
CA VAL A 21 1.73 17.67 11.49
C VAL A 21 0.87 16.42 11.26
N ILE A 22 1.24 15.30 11.87
CA ILE A 22 0.46 14.07 11.84
C ILE A 22 -0.57 14.12 12.98
N LEU A 23 -1.83 14.43 12.65
CA LEU A 23 -2.91 14.55 13.63
C LEU A 23 -3.31 13.20 14.25
N ASN A 24 -3.23 12.14 13.45
CA ASN A 24 -3.60 10.79 13.86
C ASN A 24 -2.47 9.85 13.48
N GLN A 25 -1.70 9.42 14.47
CA GLN A 25 -0.82 8.27 14.30
C GLN A 25 -1.70 7.02 14.35
N GLY A 26 -1.57 6.16 13.32
CA GLY A 26 -2.27 4.87 13.30
C GLY A 26 -1.84 3.98 14.46
N GLN A 27 -2.54 2.86 14.65
CA GLN A 27 -2.05 1.84 15.56
C GLN A 27 -0.72 1.27 15.05
N ASP A 28 0.17 0.94 15.98
CA ASP A 28 1.35 0.14 15.67
C ASP A 28 0.91 -1.20 15.09
N THR A 29 1.15 -1.39 13.81
CA THR A 29 0.93 -2.64 13.09
C THR A 29 2.18 -3.50 13.15
N SER A 30 2.03 -4.81 13.07
CA SER A 30 3.22 -5.67 12.99
C SER A 30 3.96 -5.43 11.67
N PHE A 31 5.25 -5.76 11.65
CA PHE A 31 6.04 -5.68 10.42
C PHE A 31 5.42 -6.54 9.29
N GLU A 32 4.92 -7.72 9.63
CA GLU A 32 4.25 -8.64 8.72
C GLU A 32 2.97 -8.02 8.14
N GLU A 33 2.17 -7.35 8.97
CA GLU A 33 0.95 -6.67 8.52
C GLU A 33 1.25 -5.51 7.57
N ASP A 34 2.29 -4.73 7.85
CA ASP A 34 2.69 -3.64 6.97
C ASP A 34 3.27 -4.15 5.65
N LEU A 35 4.12 -5.19 5.70
CA LEU A 35 4.66 -5.84 4.51
C LEU A 35 3.55 -6.43 3.64
N ALA A 36 2.56 -7.09 4.24
CA ALA A 36 1.41 -7.64 3.53
C ALA A 36 0.62 -6.55 2.77
N LYS A 37 0.35 -5.42 3.43
CA LYS A 37 -0.35 -4.28 2.83
C LYS A 37 0.46 -3.67 1.68
N ASP A 38 1.77 -3.53 1.87
CA ASP A 38 2.71 -2.97 0.88
C ASP A 38 2.76 -3.82 -0.40
N VAL A 39 2.93 -5.14 -0.23
CA VAL A 39 2.95 -6.09 -1.36
C VAL A 39 1.59 -6.12 -2.06
N LEU A 40 0.48 -6.07 -1.33
CA LEU A 40 -0.86 -6.04 -1.93
C LEU A 40 -1.08 -4.77 -2.77
N GLU A 41 -0.61 -3.60 -2.33
CA GLU A 41 -0.72 -2.35 -3.09
C GLU A 41 0.12 -2.43 -4.39
N ILE A 42 1.35 -2.98 -4.32
CA ILE A 42 2.20 -3.25 -5.48
C ILE A 42 1.47 -4.17 -6.48
N ILE A 43 0.99 -5.33 -6.02
CA ILE A 43 0.28 -6.29 -6.87
C ILE A 43 -0.94 -5.64 -7.51
N THR A 44 -1.70 -4.82 -6.77
CA THR A 44 -2.88 -4.10 -7.27
C THR A 44 -2.53 -3.16 -8.41
N VAL A 45 -1.46 -2.39 -8.29
CA VAL A 45 -1.02 -1.46 -9.36
C VAL A 45 -0.53 -2.24 -10.59
N PHE A 46 0.33 -3.24 -10.41
CA PHE A 46 0.88 -4.00 -11.53
C PHE A 46 -0.16 -4.86 -12.25
N SER A 47 -1.07 -5.48 -11.52
CA SER A 47 -2.16 -6.28 -12.11
C SER A 47 -3.14 -5.40 -12.90
N ALA A 48 -3.45 -4.20 -12.42
CA ALA A 48 -4.23 -3.23 -13.17
C ALA A 48 -3.52 -2.76 -14.45
N ARG A 49 -2.19 -2.60 -14.43
CA ARG A 49 -1.38 -2.26 -15.62
C ARG A 49 -1.30 -3.42 -16.63
N LEU A 50 -1.10 -4.65 -16.15
CA LEU A 50 -0.95 -5.84 -17.00
C LEU A 50 -2.26 -6.29 -17.64
N TYR A 51 -3.36 -6.28 -16.88
CA TYR A 51 -4.62 -6.85 -17.32
C TYR A 51 -5.70 -5.81 -17.62
N GLY A 52 -5.51 -4.56 -17.20
CA GLY A 52 -6.54 -3.53 -17.13
C GLY A 52 -7.30 -3.60 -15.81
N SER A 53 -7.54 -2.44 -15.19
CA SER A 53 -8.17 -2.33 -13.86
C SER A 53 -9.54 -3.02 -13.75
N ARG A 54 -10.33 -3.00 -14.83
CA ARG A 54 -11.67 -3.61 -14.91
C ARG A 54 -11.69 -5.05 -15.44
N SER A 55 -10.53 -5.63 -15.76
CA SER A 55 -10.46 -6.97 -16.33
C SER A 55 -10.88 -8.04 -15.33
N ARG A 56 -11.62 -9.05 -15.81
CA ARG A 56 -11.98 -10.23 -15.01
C ARG A 56 -10.75 -10.96 -14.47
N LYS A 57 -9.63 -10.95 -15.22
CA LYS A 57 -8.36 -11.53 -14.77
C LYS A 57 -7.79 -10.77 -13.56
N ASN A 58 -7.86 -9.42 -13.60
CA ASN A 58 -7.44 -8.57 -12.49
C ASN A 58 -8.26 -8.86 -11.21
N GLN A 59 -9.59 -8.89 -11.34
CA GLN A 59 -10.48 -9.17 -10.20
C GLN A 59 -10.23 -10.55 -9.59
N LYS A 60 -10.05 -11.59 -10.41
CA LYS A 60 -9.73 -12.94 -9.93
C LYS A 60 -8.40 -13.00 -9.20
N LEU A 61 -7.37 -12.35 -9.73
CA LEU A 61 -6.04 -12.33 -9.12
C LEU A 61 -6.08 -11.63 -7.75
N LEU A 62 -6.69 -10.45 -7.67
CA LEU A 62 -6.77 -9.69 -6.42
C LEU A 62 -7.62 -10.42 -5.36
N GLY A 63 -8.68 -11.11 -5.77
CA GLY A 63 -9.45 -11.98 -4.88
C GLY A 63 -8.59 -13.09 -4.30
N ALA A 64 -7.88 -13.84 -5.15
CA ALA A 64 -7.03 -14.96 -4.71
C ALA A 64 -5.90 -14.51 -3.76
N VAL A 65 -5.24 -13.40 -4.08
CA VAL A 65 -4.16 -12.85 -3.23
C VAL A 65 -4.70 -12.41 -1.88
N LYS A 66 -5.86 -11.74 -1.85
CA LYS A 66 -6.49 -11.31 -0.60
C LYS A 66 -6.87 -12.50 0.29
N THR A 67 -7.48 -13.54 -0.29
CA THR A 67 -7.82 -14.76 0.44
C THR A 67 -6.59 -15.47 0.99
N ALA A 68 -5.48 -15.50 0.23
CA ALA A 68 -4.24 -16.10 0.70
C ALA A 68 -3.63 -15.34 1.88
N LEU A 69 -3.69 -14.00 1.87
CA LEU A 69 -3.23 -13.16 2.98
C LEU A 69 -4.08 -13.36 4.25
N GLU A 70 -5.40 -13.50 4.11
CA GLU A 70 -6.32 -13.75 5.24
C GLU A 70 -6.20 -15.18 5.81
N ALA A 71 -5.74 -16.14 5.00
CA ALA A 71 -5.55 -17.54 5.42
C ALA A 71 -4.20 -17.80 6.09
N SER A 72 -3.25 -16.86 6.01
CA SER A 72 -1.96 -16.94 6.69
C SER A 72 -2.10 -16.33 8.10
N PRO A 73 -2.02 -17.13 9.18
CA PRO A 73 -2.01 -16.57 10.52
C PRO A 73 -0.71 -15.80 10.72
N CYS A 74 -0.83 -14.51 11.06
CA CYS A 74 0.20 -13.77 11.77
C CYS A 74 0.12 -14.13 13.25
#